data_AF-A0A6C0AJE9-F1
#
_entry.id   AF-A0A6C0AJE9-F1
#
_cell.length_a   1.000
_cell.length_b   1.000
_cell.length_c   1.000
_cell.angle_alpha   90.00
_cell.angle_beta   90.00
_cell.angle_gamma   90.00
#
_symmetry.space_group_name_H-M   'P 1'
#
loop_
_entity.id
_entity.type
_entity.pdbx_description
1 polymer ?
#
loop_
_entity_poly.entity_id
_entity_poly.type
_entity_poly.pdbx_seq_one_letter_code
_entity_poly.pdbx_strand_id
1 'polypeptide(L)'
;MESLSLVELKQLAKQRRIKQYYILKRSQLIQLLSLAELPKSFIIEKMTISQLREEAKRKGVRGFWTLRREQLVELLFPSENLSDHMNKV
;
A
#
# COMPACT_ATOMS: atom_id res chain seq x y z
N MET A 1 17.92 10.23 -6.50
CA MET A 1 16.96 9.39 -7.26
C MET A 1 16.62 9.95 -8.64
N GLU A 2 16.75 11.26 -8.86
CA GLU A 2 16.30 11.90 -10.11
C GLU A 2 17.09 11.50 -11.36
N SER A 3 18.30 10.96 -11.20
CA SER A 3 19.15 10.46 -12.29
C SER A 3 18.81 9.05 -12.79
N LEU A 4 18.04 8.25 -12.04
CA LEU A 4 17.72 6.87 -12.43
C LEU A 4 16.68 6.85 -13.55
N SER A 5 16.82 6.00 -14.56
CA SER A 5 15.82 5.74 -15.60
C SER A 5 14.54 5.09 -15.04
N LEU A 6 13.44 5.11 -15.80
CA LEU A 6 12.19 4.47 -15.39
C LEU A 6 12.38 2.96 -15.14
N VAL A 7 13.23 2.31 -15.93
CA VAL A 7 13.54 0.88 -15.79
C VAL A 7 14.26 0.62 -14.47
N GLU A 8 15.27 1.43 -14.14
CA GLU A 8 16.02 1.31 -12.88
C GLU A 8 15.12 1.60 -11.66
N LEU A 9 14.23 2.59 -11.75
CA LEU A 9 13.24 2.86 -10.70
C LEU A 9 12.29 1.68 -10.49
N LYS A 10 11.83 1.04 -11.57
CA LYS A 10 10.99 -0.17 -11.48
C LYS A 10 11.77 -1.37 -10.90
N GLN A 11 13.04 -1.54 -11.24
CA GLN A 11 13.89 -2.56 -10.65
C GLN A 11 14.09 -2.35 -9.14
N LEU A 12 14.35 -1.12 -8.72
CA LEU A 12 14.50 -0.79 -7.31
C LEU A 12 13.19 -1.03 -6.53
N ALA A 13 12.05 -0.66 -7.09
CA ALA A 13 10.74 -0.95 -6.50
C ALA A 13 10.48 -2.47 -6.37
N LYS A 14 10.88 -3.26 -7.38
CA LYS A 14 10.81 -4.72 -7.32
C LYS A 14 11.72 -5.30 -6.22
N GLN A 15 12.95 -4.79 -6.07
CA GLN A 15 13.88 -5.21 -5.02
C GLN A 15 13.32 -4.92 -3.61
N ARG A 16 12.68 -3.76 -3.43
CA ARG A 16 11.96 -3.39 -2.19
C ARG A 16 10.60 -4.11 -2.03
N ARG A 17 10.29 -5.06 -2.91
CA ARG A 17 9.04 -5.84 -2.95
C ARG A 17 7.79 -4.95 -2.96
N ILE A 18 7.86 -3.76 -3.55
CA ILE A 18 6.71 -2.85 -3.66
C ILE A 18 5.74 -3.46 -4.67
N LYS A 19 4.46 -3.63 -4.31
CA LYS A 19 3.43 -4.10 -5.26
C LYS A 19 2.94 -2.93 -6.12
N GLN A 20 2.36 -3.23 -7.28
CA GLN A 20 1.76 -2.25 -8.20
C GLN A 20 2.72 -1.16 -8.71
N TYR A 21 4.02 -1.24 -8.44
CA TYR A 21 5.02 -0.30 -8.97
C TYR A 21 4.99 -0.16 -10.50
N TYR A 22 4.53 -1.19 -11.22
CA TYR A 22 4.51 -1.21 -12.68
C TYR A 22 3.46 -0.26 -13.28
N ILE A 23 2.41 0.08 -12.53
CA ILE A 23 1.38 1.07 -12.93
C ILE A 23 1.77 2.52 -12.58
N LEU A 24 2.81 2.73 -11.78
CA LEU A 24 3.24 4.06 -11.34
C LEU A 24 4.08 4.77 -12.40
N LYS A 25 3.86 6.09 -12.52
CA LYS A 25 4.68 6.99 -13.35
C LYS A 25 6.06 7.21 -12.71
N ARG A 26 7.01 7.71 -13.51
CA ARG A 26 8.38 8.04 -13.06
C ARG A 26 8.39 8.91 -11.80
N SER A 27 7.63 10.01 -11.80
CA SER A 27 7.53 10.94 -10.67
C SER A 27 7.02 10.25 -9.41
N GLN A 28 5.97 9.44 -9.54
CA GLN A 28 5.39 8.67 -8.43
C GLN A 28 6.37 7.63 -7.89
N LEU A 29 7.14 6.96 -8.75
CA LEU A 29 8.18 6.03 -8.33
C LEU A 29 9.33 6.73 -7.60
N ILE A 30 9.78 7.89 -8.10
CA ILE A 30 10.81 8.69 -7.42
C ILE A 30 10.33 9.09 -6.04
N GLN A 31 9.10 9.62 -5.93
CA GLN A 31 8.51 10.00 -4.66
C GLN A 31 8.42 8.79 -3.71
N LEU A 32 7.83 7.69 -4.17
CA LEU A 32 7.65 6.47 -3.37
C LEU A 32 8.96 5.88 -2.87
N LEU A 33 9.99 5.85 -3.73
CA LEU A 33 11.29 5.29 -3.38
C LEU A 33 12.10 6.23 -2.46
N SER A 34 11.82 7.54 -2.52
CA SER A 34 12.44 8.57 -1.67
C SER A 34 11.88 8.56 -0.25
N LEU A 35 10.71 7.97 -0.01
CA LEU A 35 10.14 7.84 1.33
C LEU A 35 10.97 6.86 2.17
N ALA A 36 11.19 7.24 3.44
CA ALA A 36 11.87 6.39 4.43
C ALA A 36 11.02 5.16 4.79
N GLU A 37 9.69 5.33 4.86
CA GLU A 37 8.72 4.27 5.11
C GLU A 37 7.72 4.16 3.95
N LEU A 38 7.31 2.93 3.64
CA LEU A 38 6.36 2.69 2.57
C LEU A 38 4.97 3.20 3.00
N PRO A 39 4.24 3.92 2.13
CA PRO A 39 2.91 4.41 2.44
C PRO A 39 1.97 3.27 2.86
N LYS A 40 1.07 3.55 3.81
CA LYS A 40 0.21 2.53 4.44
C LYS A 40 -0.66 1.81 3.41
N SER A 41 -1.11 2.53 2.38
CA SER A 41 -1.83 1.96 1.24
C SER A 41 -1.13 0.74 0.62
N PHE A 42 0.18 0.84 0.36
CA PHE A 42 0.97 -0.27 -0.19
C PHE A 42 1.20 -1.42 0.80
N ILE A 43 1.22 -1.12 2.10
CA ILE A 43 1.33 -2.14 3.15
C ILE A 43 0.03 -2.94 3.24
N ILE A 44 -1.12 -2.25 3.26
CA ILE A 44 -2.46 -2.85 3.35
C ILE A 44 -2.75 -3.70 2.11
N GLU A 45 -2.29 -3.27 0.94
CA GLU A 45 -2.41 -4.05 -0.30
C GLU A 45 -1.65 -5.39 -0.24
N LYS A 46 -0.60 -5.48 0.58
CA LYS A 46 0.12 -6.75 0.83
C LYS A 46 -0.56 -7.63 1.86
N MET A 47 -1.45 -7.09 2.70
CA MET A 47 -2.10 -7.87 3.74
C MET A 47 -2.98 -8.96 3.13
N THR A 48 -2.76 -10.20 3.56
CA THR A 48 -3.66 -11.31 3.21
C THR A 48 -4.96 -11.20 4.00
N ILE A 49 -6.00 -11.92 3.55
CA ILE A 49 -7.26 -12.00 4.31
C ILE A 49 -7.04 -12.49 5.75
N SER A 50 -6.08 -13.39 5.99
CA SER A 50 -5.72 -13.84 7.33
C SER A 50 -5.14 -12.71 8.18
N GLN A 51 -4.20 -11.93 7.63
CA GLN A 51 -3.62 -10.79 8.32
C GLN A 51 -4.64 -9.69 8.62
N LEU A 52 -5.58 -9.45 7.70
CA LEU A 52 -6.69 -8.51 7.94
C LEU A 52 -7.63 -9.01 9.05
N ARG A 53 -7.86 -10.33 9.13
CA ARG A 53 -8.66 -10.92 10.22
C ARG A 53 -7.94 -10.83 11.56
N GLU A 54 -6.63 -11.03 11.59
CA GLU A 54 -5.81 -10.78 12.78
C GLU A 54 -5.87 -9.32 13.20
N GLU A 55 -5.80 -8.41 12.23
CA GLU A 55 -5.95 -6.97 12.46
C GLU A 55 -7.34 -6.62 13.02
N ALA A 56 -8.39 -7.23 12.46
CA ALA A 56 -9.75 -7.07 12.96
C ALA A 56 -9.89 -7.55 14.41
N LYS A 57 -9.29 -8.68 14.76
CA LYS A 57 -9.23 -9.16 16.16
C LYS A 57 -8.48 -8.19 17.05
N ARG A 58 -7.31 -7.71 16.60
CA ARG A 58 -6.47 -6.74 17.33
C ARG A 58 -7.22 -5.43 17.61
N LYS A 59 -8.05 -4.99 16.66
CA LYS A 59 -8.90 -3.79 16.79
C LYS A 59 -10.23 -4.04 17.51
N GLY A 60 -10.51 -5.27 17.96
CA GLY A 60 -11.75 -5.62 18.66
C GLY A 60 -13.00 -5.63 17.77
N VAL A 61 -12.83 -5.68 16.44
CA VAL A 61 -13.93 -5.75 15.48
C VAL A 61 -14.62 -7.12 15.61
N ARG A 62 -15.96 -7.12 15.59
CA ARG A 62 -16.80 -8.34 15.59
C ARG A 62 -17.51 -8.50 14.25
N GLY A 63 -17.98 -9.71 13.94
CA GLY A 63 -18.74 -9.99 12.71
C GLY A 63 -17.91 -10.00 11.42
N PHE A 64 -16.58 -9.94 11.49
CA PHE A 64 -15.71 -9.80 10.32
C PHE A 64 -15.50 -11.11 9.52
N TRP A 65 -15.96 -12.26 10.03
CA TRP A 65 -15.70 -13.58 9.43
C TRP A 65 -16.35 -13.76 8.05
N THR A 66 -17.50 -13.12 7.83
CA THR A 66 -18.26 -13.13 6.57
C THR A 66 -17.78 -12.08 5.58
N LEU A 67 -16.94 -11.14 6.00
CA LEU A 67 -16.47 -10.05 5.15
C LEU A 67 -15.39 -10.53 4.18
N ARG A 68 -15.48 -10.01 2.95
CA ARG A 68 -14.44 -10.17 1.93
C ARG A 68 -13.26 -9.26 2.21
N ARG A 69 -12.15 -9.48 1.50
CA ARG A 69 -10.90 -8.73 1.68
C ARG A 69 -11.13 -7.22 1.57
N GLU A 70 -11.87 -6.79 0.56
CA GLU A 70 -12.12 -5.39 0.24
C GLU A 70 -12.92 -4.72 1.37
N GLN A 71 -13.95 -5.41 1.85
CA GLN A 71 -14.78 -4.96 2.97
C GLN A 71 -13.99 -4.89 4.28
N LEU A 72 -13.08 -5.84 4.52
CA LEU A 72 -12.16 -5.79 5.66
C LEU A 72 -11.20 -4.61 5.57
N VAL A 73 -10.66 -4.32 4.38
CA VAL A 73 -9.78 -3.16 4.19
C VAL A 73 -10.53 -1.87 4.50
N GLU A 74 -11.71 -1.69 3.92
CA GLU A 74 -12.54 -0.51 4.13
C GLU A 74 -12.90 -0.31 5.62
N LEU A 75 -13.27 -1.40 6.29
CA LEU A 75 -13.62 -1.38 7.71
C LEU A 75 -12.43 -1.07 8.61
N LEU A 76 -11.25 -1.64 8.32
CA LEU A 76 -10.06 -1.52 9.17
C LEU A 76 -9.24 -0.27 8.87
N PHE A 77 -9.32 0.24 7.64
CA PHE A 77 -8.52 1.34 7.11
C PHE A 77 -9.41 2.26 6.24
N PRO A 78 -10.33 3.03 6.84
CA PRO A 78 -11.18 3.94 6.09
C PRO A 78 -10.35 5.00 5.37
N SER A 79 -10.85 5.45 4.22
CA SER A 79 -10.16 6.30 3.22
C SER A 79 -9.52 7.57 3.80
N GLU A 80 -10.09 8.13 4.86
CA GLU A 80 -9.56 9.30 5.57
C GLU A 80 -8.20 9.04 6.26
N ASN A 81 -7.88 7.77 6.53
CA ASN A 81 -6.59 7.32 7.07
C ASN A 81 -5.63 6.80 5.99
N LEU A 82 -6.10 6.69 4.75
CA LEU A 82 -5.34 6.24 3.58
C LEU A 82 -4.88 7.38 2.68
N SER A 83 -5.04 8.64 3.13
CA SER A 83 -4.59 9.85 2.44
C SER A 83 -3.05 9.95 2.43
N ASP A 84 -2.41 8.95 1.82
CA ASP A 84 -1.10 9.09 1.25
C ASP A 84 -1.24 10.11 0.12
N HIS A 85 -0.57 11.25 0.27
CA HIS A 85 -0.54 12.41 -0.63
C HIS A 85 0.10 12.10 -2.01
N MET A 86 -0.24 10.97 -2.63
CA MET A 86 0.24 10.56 -3.95
C MET A 86 -0.75 10.88 -5.09
N ASN A 87 -1.97 11.32 -4.76
CA ASN A 87 -2.98 11.79 -5.72
C ASN A 87 -3.05 13.32 -5.73
N LYS A 88 -2.00 13.98 -6.24
CA LYS A 88 -2.06 15.38 -6.71
C LYS A 88 -0.78 15.78 -7.47
N VAL A 89 -0.47 15.11 -8.58
CA VAL A 89 0.39 15.66 -9.65
C VAL A 89 -0.07 15.15 -11.01
#